data_AF-X1CTC9-F1
#
_entry.id   AF-X1CTC9-F1
#
_cell.length_a   1.000
_cell.length_b   1.000
_cell.length_c   1.000
_cell.angle_alpha   90.00
_cell.angle_beta   90.00
_cell.angle_gamma   90.00
#
_symmetry.space_group_name_H-M   'P 1'
#
loop_
_entity.id
_entity.type
_entity.pdbx_description
1 polymer ?
#
loop_
_entity_poly.entity_id
_entity_poly.type
_entity_poly.pdbx_seq_one_letter_code
_entity_poly.pdbx_strand_id
1 'polypeptide(L)'
;IRNDPDIHSWESAQSFRRIPDFNGIDFRQQKNTYKLKVEPVNAFIYHYGWVRPPKLMQNKIRAFSTNHQGWRNVEKLEKEQKFNHLFDYGNLSKLKHFNGSHPKVMKSWIDDFNWKHQLRFTGPRKNRNPIRSKHDKLKYRLISWIEKNVLRGKRLGEFRNYILVKH
;
A
#
# COMPACT_ATOMS: atom_id res chain seq x y z
N ILE A 1 -3.11 15.65 15.94
CA ILE A 1 -3.56 14.24 15.77
C ILE A 1 -3.33 13.44 17.04
N ARG A 2 -2.10 13.27 17.54
CA ARG A 2 -1.88 12.49 18.78
C ARG A 2 -2.32 13.21 20.08
N ASN A 3 -2.45 14.53 20.04
CA ASN A 3 -2.74 15.37 21.20
C ASN A 3 -4.15 16.00 21.18
N ASP A 4 -4.98 15.65 20.21
CA ASP A 4 -6.37 16.13 20.12
C ASP A 4 -7.30 14.93 20.30
N PRO A 5 -8.06 14.86 21.40
CA PRO A 5 -8.87 13.70 21.72
C PRO A 5 -10.01 13.47 20.73
N ASP A 6 -10.40 14.46 19.92
CA ASP A 6 -11.46 14.30 18.94
C ASP A 6 -10.95 13.74 17.60
N ILE A 7 -9.64 13.58 17.39
CA ILE A 7 -9.11 13.17 16.10
C ILE A 7 -8.82 11.66 16.11
N HIS A 8 -9.60 10.93 15.32
CA HIS A 8 -9.49 9.47 15.24
C HIS A 8 -9.25 8.98 13.81
N SER A 9 -8.72 7.76 13.71
CA SER A 9 -8.68 7.04 12.44
C SER A 9 -10.08 6.83 11.90
N TRP A 10 -10.26 7.02 10.61
CA TRP A 10 -11.53 6.84 9.94
C TRP A 10 -11.48 5.57 9.07
N GLU A 11 -12.50 4.73 9.24
CA GLU A 11 -12.58 3.38 8.69
C GLU A 11 -11.37 2.51 9.07
N SER A 12 -10.68 1.93 8.09
CA SER A 12 -9.50 1.07 8.30
C SER A 12 -8.21 1.88 8.35
N ALA A 13 -8.21 3.01 9.06
CA ALA A 13 -7.10 3.96 9.15
C ALA A 13 -6.58 4.47 7.80
N GLN A 14 -7.48 4.60 6.80
CA GLN A 14 -7.11 5.17 5.50
C GLN A 14 -6.85 6.68 5.59
N SER A 15 -7.42 7.33 6.61
CA SER A 15 -7.28 8.76 6.89
C SER A 15 -7.74 9.07 8.32
N PHE A 16 -7.71 10.35 8.70
CA PHE A 16 -8.18 10.83 10.00
C PHE A 16 -9.33 11.83 9.82
N ARG A 17 -10.28 11.82 10.76
CA ARG A 17 -11.35 12.82 10.87
C ARG A 17 -11.45 13.32 12.30
N ARG A 18 -12.06 14.50 12.48
CA ARG A 18 -12.55 14.94 13.79
C ARG A 18 -13.90 14.27 14.04
N ILE A 19 -14.02 13.57 15.15
CA ILE A 19 -15.19 12.83 15.61
C ILE A 19 -15.38 13.20 17.09
N PRO A 20 -16.15 14.25 17.40
CA PRO A 20 -16.46 14.60 18.78
C PRO A 20 -17.16 13.45 19.50
N ASP A 21 -16.92 13.30 20.80
CA ASP A 21 -17.52 12.29 21.67
C ASP A 21 -17.35 10.85 21.15
N PHE A 22 -16.16 10.55 20.59
CA PHE A 22 -15.91 9.24 20.00
C PHE A 22 -15.99 8.12 21.05
N ASN A 23 -16.86 7.13 20.78
CA ASN A 23 -17.13 6.02 21.69
C ASN A 23 -16.00 4.97 21.77
N GLY A 24 -14.93 5.10 20.98
CA GLY A 24 -13.81 4.15 20.96
C GLY A 24 -14.10 2.82 20.23
N ILE A 25 -15.31 2.64 19.71
CA ILE A 25 -15.81 1.36 19.19
C ILE A 25 -16.11 1.46 17.68
N ASP A 26 -16.86 2.49 17.25
CA ASP A 26 -17.34 2.59 15.87
C ASP A 26 -16.47 3.51 14.99
N PHE A 27 -15.35 2.97 14.53
CA PHE A 27 -14.46 3.66 13.58
C PHE A 27 -15.06 3.86 12.18
N ARG A 28 -16.27 3.34 11.90
CA ARG A 28 -16.96 3.47 10.61
C ARG A 28 -18.11 4.46 10.63
N GLN A 29 -18.33 5.14 11.76
CA GLN A 29 -19.30 6.21 11.87
C GLN A 29 -19.09 7.28 10.79
N GLN A 30 -20.17 7.65 10.11
CA GLN A 30 -20.17 8.70 9.09
C GLN A 30 -20.81 10.00 9.58
N LYS A 31 -21.86 9.88 10.40
CA LYS A 31 -22.57 11.02 10.98
C LYS A 31 -21.68 11.77 11.98
N ASN A 32 -21.80 13.10 12.04
CA ASN A 32 -21.03 13.96 12.95
C ASN A 32 -19.51 13.77 12.85
N THR A 33 -19.01 13.46 11.65
CA THR A 33 -17.57 13.40 11.38
C THR A 33 -17.16 14.54 10.45
N TYR A 34 -16.02 15.17 10.75
CA TYR A 34 -15.56 16.36 10.05
C TYR A 34 -14.17 16.14 9.46
N LYS A 35 -13.98 16.57 8.21
CA LYS A 35 -12.67 16.56 7.57
C LYS A 35 -11.72 17.51 8.28
N LEU A 36 -10.46 17.12 8.41
CA LEU A 36 -9.43 17.99 8.98
C LEU A 36 -9.04 19.08 7.97
N LYS A 37 -8.83 20.29 8.48
CA LYS A 37 -8.15 21.37 7.74
C LYS A 37 -6.65 21.11 7.84
N VAL A 38 -5.96 21.02 6.70
CA VAL A 38 -4.55 20.66 6.64
C VAL A 38 -3.79 21.60 5.72
N GLU A 39 -2.52 21.81 6.05
CA GLU A 39 -1.55 22.56 5.26
C GLU A 39 -0.44 21.61 4.78
N PRO A 40 0.08 21.79 3.55
CA PRO A 40 1.23 21.02 3.11
C PRO A 40 2.46 21.46 3.90
N VAL A 41 3.09 20.51 4.58
CA VAL A 41 4.37 20.72 5.25
C VAL A 41 5.49 20.07 4.46
N ASN A 42 6.70 20.63 4.51
CA ASN A 42 7.90 20.04 3.91
C ASN A 42 8.46 18.90 4.80
N ALA A 43 7.63 17.92 5.11
CA ALA A 43 7.98 16.75 5.90
C ALA A 43 7.51 15.48 5.16
N PHE A 44 8.41 14.51 5.04
CA PHE A 44 8.15 13.27 4.31
C PHE A 44 8.14 12.08 5.25
N ILE A 45 7.10 11.27 5.15
CA ILE A 45 7.00 9.99 5.87
C ILE A 45 7.38 8.87 4.90
N TYR A 46 8.37 8.08 5.27
CA TYR A 46 8.79 6.90 4.52
C TYR A 46 8.13 5.64 5.10
N HIS A 47 7.39 4.91 4.28
CA HIS A 47 6.67 3.70 4.70
C HIS A 47 7.33 2.42 4.15
N TYR A 48 7.81 1.56 5.06
CA TYR A 48 8.57 0.34 4.73
C TYR A 48 7.83 -0.97 5.07
N GLY A 49 6.51 -0.96 5.28
CA GLY A 49 5.80 -2.05 5.94
C GLY A 49 5.36 -3.25 5.08
N TRP A 50 5.40 -3.15 3.75
CA TRP A 50 4.73 -4.16 2.90
C TRP A 50 5.64 -5.27 2.40
N VAL A 51 6.83 -4.94 1.92
CA VAL A 51 7.73 -5.84 1.18
C VAL A 51 8.51 -6.76 2.13
N ARG A 52 8.66 -8.04 1.74
CA ARG A 52 9.30 -9.11 2.52
C ARG A 52 10.03 -10.08 1.57
N PRO A 53 10.91 -10.97 2.06
CA PRO A 53 11.42 -12.08 1.25
C PRO A 53 10.27 -12.84 0.54
N PRO A 54 10.42 -13.26 -0.72
CA PRO A 54 9.35 -13.88 -1.52
C PRO A 54 8.52 -14.96 -0.80
N LYS A 55 9.16 -15.84 -0.02
CA LYS A 55 8.45 -16.86 0.75
C LYS A 55 7.57 -16.27 1.86
N LEU A 56 8.10 -15.34 2.64
CA LEU A 56 7.35 -14.65 3.69
C LEU A 56 6.24 -13.77 3.13
N MET A 57 6.49 -13.14 1.98
CA MET A 57 5.48 -12.38 1.26
C MET A 57 4.29 -13.28 0.88
N GLN A 58 4.56 -14.49 0.41
CA GLN A 58 3.51 -15.44 0.04
C GLN A 58 2.66 -15.85 1.25
N ASN A 59 3.30 -16.12 2.39
CA ASN A 59 2.61 -16.44 3.65
C ASN A 59 1.76 -15.26 4.13
N LYS A 60 2.29 -14.02 4.02
CA LYS A 60 1.55 -12.80 4.36
C LYS A 60 0.33 -12.61 3.47
N ILE A 61 0.44 -12.85 2.17
CA ILE A 61 -0.70 -12.78 1.24
C ILE A 61 -1.77 -13.80 1.64
N ARG A 62 -1.37 -15.03 1.94
CA ARG A 62 -2.29 -16.08 2.39
C ARG A 62 -3.04 -15.65 3.65
N ALA A 63 -2.34 -15.23 4.69
CA ALA A 63 -2.94 -14.77 5.94
C ALA A 63 -3.88 -13.57 5.73
N PHE A 64 -3.47 -12.59 4.91
CA PHE A 64 -4.30 -11.44 4.58
C PHE A 64 -5.56 -11.84 3.80
N SER A 65 -5.43 -12.76 2.84
CA SER A 65 -6.57 -13.32 2.10
C SER A 65 -7.54 -14.04 3.04
N THR A 66 -7.05 -14.80 4.02
CA THR A 66 -7.90 -15.49 5.01
C THR A 66 -8.73 -14.48 5.79
N ASN A 67 -8.10 -13.40 6.26
CA ASN A 67 -8.78 -12.36 7.03
C ASN A 67 -9.81 -11.59 6.20
N HIS A 68 -9.57 -11.37 4.90
CA HIS A 68 -10.44 -10.54 4.05
C HIS A 68 -11.49 -11.31 3.26
N GLN A 69 -11.26 -12.58 2.94
CA GLN A 69 -12.13 -13.39 2.09
C GLN A 69 -12.72 -14.59 2.85
N GLY A 70 -12.30 -14.83 4.09
CA GLY A 70 -12.69 -15.98 4.89
C GLY A 70 -11.92 -17.26 4.54
N TRP A 71 -11.91 -18.21 5.48
CA TRP A 71 -11.13 -19.44 5.39
C TRP A 71 -11.52 -20.33 4.20
N ARG A 72 -12.82 -20.47 3.91
CA ARG A 72 -13.33 -21.34 2.82
C ARG A 72 -12.77 -20.98 1.45
N ASN A 73 -12.65 -19.67 1.19
CA ASN A 73 -12.13 -19.18 -0.09
C ASN A 73 -10.61 -19.42 -0.21
N VAL A 74 -9.87 -19.29 0.89
CA VAL A 74 -8.43 -19.56 0.91
C VAL A 74 -8.13 -21.04 0.74
N GLU A 75 -8.91 -21.92 1.38
CA GLU A 75 -8.75 -23.37 1.25
C GLU A 75 -8.91 -23.83 -0.21
N LYS A 76 -9.87 -23.24 -0.94
CA LYS A 76 -10.02 -23.48 -2.39
C LYS A 76 -8.76 -23.07 -3.16
N LEU A 77 -8.21 -21.88 -2.88
CA LEU A 77 -6.99 -21.40 -3.51
C LEU A 77 -5.76 -22.25 -3.16
N GLU A 78 -5.71 -22.81 -1.95
CA GLU A 78 -4.68 -23.76 -1.53
C GLU A 78 -4.78 -25.09 -2.29
N LYS A 79 -6.00 -25.64 -2.45
CA LYS A 79 -6.24 -26.84 -3.27
C LYS A 79 -5.83 -26.62 -4.72
N GLU A 80 -6.06 -25.44 -5.26
CA GLU A 80 -5.60 -25.02 -6.59
C GLU A 80 -4.10 -24.64 -6.64
N GLN A 81 -3.35 -24.89 -5.56
CA GLN A 81 -1.91 -24.64 -5.42
C GLN A 81 -1.50 -23.18 -5.68
N LYS A 82 -2.42 -22.23 -5.51
CA LYS A 82 -2.18 -20.80 -5.79
C LYS A 82 -1.18 -20.16 -4.84
N PHE A 83 -0.75 -20.84 -3.78
CA PHE A 83 0.23 -20.35 -2.80
C PHE A 83 1.51 -21.19 -2.75
N ASN A 84 1.66 -22.20 -3.61
CA ASN A 84 2.81 -23.12 -3.62
C ASN A 84 3.95 -22.62 -4.52
N HIS A 85 4.27 -21.33 -4.44
CA HIS A 85 5.34 -20.71 -5.21
C HIS A 85 5.98 -19.58 -4.40
N LEU A 86 7.17 -19.13 -4.83
CA LEU A 86 7.75 -17.90 -4.32
C LEU A 86 7.06 -16.70 -4.98
N PHE A 87 6.71 -15.70 -4.17
CA PHE A 87 6.08 -14.50 -4.70
C PHE A 87 7.02 -13.76 -5.67
N ASP A 88 6.59 -13.58 -6.91
CA ASP A 88 7.32 -12.82 -7.93
C ASP A 88 6.90 -11.35 -7.87
N TYR A 89 7.84 -10.48 -7.51
CA TYR A 89 7.64 -9.02 -7.53
C TYR A 89 7.56 -8.43 -8.95
N GLY A 90 7.80 -9.24 -9.99
CA GLY A 90 7.91 -8.77 -11.37
C GLY A 90 9.31 -8.28 -11.70
N ASN A 91 9.49 -7.74 -12.91
CA ASN A 91 10.78 -7.15 -13.28
C ASN A 91 10.96 -5.76 -12.65
N LEU A 92 11.82 -5.67 -11.63
CA LEU A 92 12.08 -4.48 -10.85
C LEU A 92 12.83 -3.37 -11.61
N SER A 93 13.58 -3.69 -12.68
CA SER A 93 14.23 -2.66 -13.51
C SER A 93 13.24 -1.76 -14.24
N LYS A 94 11.95 -2.10 -14.24
CA LYS A 94 10.86 -1.29 -14.81
C LYS A 94 10.19 -0.36 -13.80
N LEU A 95 10.69 -0.34 -12.56
CA LEU A 95 10.27 0.58 -11.51
C LEU A 95 11.12 1.85 -11.53
N LYS A 96 10.57 2.94 -10.96
CA LYS A 96 11.34 4.17 -10.77
C LYS A 96 12.26 3.97 -9.56
N HIS A 97 13.56 4.21 -9.74
CA HIS A 97 14.50 4.20 -8.63
C HIS A 97 14.25 5.40 -7.72
N PHE A 98 14.36 5.15 -6.42
CA PHE A 98 14.32 6.19 -5.40
C PHE A 98 15.75 6.68 -5.19
N ASN A 99 16.00 7.96 -5.48
CA ASN A 99 17.32 8.58 -5.41
C ASN A 99 17.48 9.50 -4.18
N GLY A 100 16.50 9.49 -3.27
CA GLY A 100 16.57 10.28 -2.04
C GLY A 100 17.35 9.58 -0.93
N SER A 101 17.46 10.24 0.22
CA SER A 101 18.10 9.65 1.41
C SER A 101 17.07 8.94 2.29
N HIS A 102 17.46 7.77 2.81
CA HIS A 102 16.66 7.05 3.81
C HIS A 102 16.96 7.57 5.23
N PRO A 103 16.01 7.49 6.17
CA PRO A 103 16.26 7.80 7.58
C PRO A 103 17.40 6.93 8.14
N LYS A 104 18.25 7.50 9.02
CA LYS A 104 19.42 6.80 9.60
C LYS A 104 19.05 5.45 10.24
N VAL A 105 17.88 5.37 10.87
CA VAL A 105 17.36 4.14 11.51
C VAL A 105 17.12 2.99 10.52
N MET A 106 17.00 3.27 9.22
CA MET A 106 16.82 2.26 8.18
C MET A 106 18.13 1.67 7.67
N LYS A 107 19.29 2.22 8.05
CA LYS A 107 20.58 1.80 7.50
C LYS A 107 20.84 0.30 7.73
N SER A 108 20.73 -0.17 8.96
CA SER A 108 20.92 -1.60 9.29
C SER A 108 19.97 -2.51 8.52
N TRP A 109 18.69 -2.13 8.42
CA TRP A 109 17.70 -2.88 7.67
C TRP A 109 18.00 -2.99 6.17
N ILE A 110 18.59 -1.95 5.58
CA ILE A 110 19.01 -1.95 4.18
C ILE A 110 20.26 -2.82 4.01
N ASP A 111 21.19 -2.76 4.96
CA ASP A 111 22.41 -3.56 4.96
C ASP A 111 22.09 -5.08 5.11
N ASP A 112 21.07 -5.41 5.90
CA ASP A 112 20.58 -6.79 6.13
C ASP A 112 19.79 -7.37 4.94
N PHE A 113 19.75 -6.68 3.80
CA PHE A 113 18.99 -7.09 2.60
C PHE A 113 19.65 -8.26 1.85
N ASN A 114 19.58 -9.46 2.45
CA ASN A 114 20.27 -10.67 2.01
C ASN A 114 19.54 -11.50 0.93
N TRP A 115 18.32 -11.12 0.53
CA TRP A 115 17.48 -11.89 -0.40
C TRP A 115 17.36 -11.25 -1.78
N LYS A 116 18.25 -10.30 -2.11
CA LYS A 116 18.30 -9.62 -3.42
C LYS A 116 18.39 -10.60 -4.60
N HIS A 117 19.06 -11.74 -4.42
CA HIS A 117 19.20 -12.77 -5.46
C HIS A 117 17.86 -13.43 -5.85
N GLN A 118 16.83 -13.33 -5.01
CA GLN A 118 15.48 -13.86 -5.30
C GLN A 118 14.64 -12.86 -6.11
N LEU A 119 15.15 -11.65 -6.34
CA LEU A 119 14.48 -10.62 -7.10
C LEU A 119 14.88 -10.64 -8.57
N ARG A 120 13.95 -10.22 -9.42
CA ARG A 120 14.13 -10.23 -10.86
C ARG A 120 14.38 -8.82 -11.40
N PHE A 121 15.53 -8.63 -12.03
CA PHE A 121 15.92 -7.36 -12.67
C PHE A 121 15.90 -7.42 -14.21
N THR A 122 15.71 -8.61 -14.79
CA THR A 122 15.70 -8.84 -16.24
C THR A 122 14.42 -9.56 -16.71
N GLY A 123 14.19 -9.57 -18.02
CA GLY A 123 13.06 -10.26 -18.65
C GLY A 123 11.74 -9.49 -18.63
N PRO A 124 10.59 -10.18 -18.84
CA PRO A 124 9.29 -9.55 -19.00
C PRO A 124 8.81 -8.80 -17.76
N ARG A 125 8.12 -7.65 -17.94
CA ARG A 125 7.59 -6.83 -16.82
C ARG A 125 6.61 -7.59 -15.92
N LYS A 126 5.75 -8.40 -16.53
CA LYS A 126 4.65 -9.11 -15.85
C LYS A 126 5.21 -10.06 -14.79
N ASN A 127 4.59 -10.09 -13.60
CA ASN A 127 4.89 -11.11 -12.62
C ASN A 127 4.40 -12.50 -13.06
N ARG A 128 4.97 -13.54 -12.47
CA ARG A 128 4.67 -14.94 -12.71
C ARG A 128 3.71 -15.52 -11.67
N ASN A 129 3.06 -14.66 -10.88
CA ASN A 129 2.14 -15.10 -9.84
C ASN A 129 0.88 -15.72 -10.47
N PRO A 130 0.35 -16.83 -9.94
CA PRO A 130 -0.92 -17.43 -10.38
C PRO A 130 -2.10 -16.47 -10.21
N ILE A 131 -2.09 -15.70 -9.13
CA ILE A 131 -3.11 -14.68 -8.84
C ILE A 131 -2.65 -13.37 -9.48
N ARG A 132 -3.40 -12.91 -10.49
CA ARG A 132 -3.10 -11.65 -11.17
C ARG A 132 -3.35 -10.46 -10.24
N SER A 133 -2.31 -9.66 -10.00
CA SER A 133 -2.47 -8.41 -9.27
C SER A 133 -3.20 -7.38 -10.12
N LYS A 134 -3.94 -6.46 -9.48
CA LYS A 134 -4.66 -5.39 -10.21
C LYS A 134 -3.72 -4.60 -11.12
N HIS A 135 -2.52 -4.27 -10.65
CA HIS A 135 -1.53 -3.49 -11.40
C HIS A 135 -0.96 -4.19 -12.66
N ASP A 136 -1.17 -5.51 -12.83
CA ASP A 136 -0.77 -6.21 -14.04
C ASP A 136 -1.78 -6.05 -15.19
N LYS A 137 -3.03 -5.70 -14.88
CA LYS A 137 -4.08 -5.57 -15.90
C LYS A 137 -3.81 -4.34 -16.78
N LEU A 138 -4.03 -4.49 -18.08
CA LEU A 138 -3.74 -3.46 -19.08
C LEU A 138 -4.40 -2.11 -18.76
N LYS A 139 -5.67 -2.13 -18.31
CA LYS A 139 -6.39 -0.93 -17.88
C LYS A 139 -5.61 -0.09 -16.86
N TYR A 140 -5.11 -0.72 -15.78
CA TYR A 140 -4.36 0.01 -14.75
C TYR A 140 -2.98 0.45 -15.25
N ARG A 141 -2.36 -0.32 -16.15
CA ARG A 141 -1.10 0.08 -16.79
C ARG A 141 -1.27 1.33 -17.67
N LEU A 142 -2.35 1.40 -18.43
CA LEU A 142 -2.69 2.55 -19.26
C LEU A 142 -2.95 3.78 -18.38
N ILE A 143 -3.78 3.63 -17.35
CA ILE A 143 -4.07 4.72 -16.39
C ILE A 143 -2.77 5.23 -15.76
N SER A 144 -1.92 4.33 -15.22
CA SER A 144 -0.63 4.73 -14.65
C SER A 144 0.30 5.41 -15.65
N TRP A 145 0.23 5.06 -16.93
CA TRP A 145 1.02 5.72 -17.97
C TRP A 145 0.49 7.13 -18.26
N ILE A 146 -0.84 7.30 -18.38
CA ILE A 146 -1.48 8.61 -18.57
C ILE A 146 -1.18 9.53 -17.38
N GLU A 147 -1.36 9.05 -16.16
CA GLU A 147 -1.09 9.82 -14.93
C GLU A 147 0.35 10.32 -14.89
N LYS A 148 1.32 9.46 -15.25
CA LYS A 148 2.75 9.80 -15.20
C LYS A 148 3.19 10.73 -16.32
N ASN A 149 2.78 10.46 -17.56
CA ASN A 149 3.33 11.13 -18.74
C ASN A 149 2.49 12.31 -19.21
N VAL A 150 1.17 12.23 -19.11
CA VAL A 150 0.25 13.27 -19.59
C VAL A 150 -0.13 14.21 -18.46
N LEU A 151 -0.49 13.67 -17.30
CA LEU A 151 -0.99 14.47 -16.16
C LEU A 151 0.09 14.93 -15.19
N ARG A 152 1.37 14.80 -15.57
CA ARG A 152 2.54 15.20 -14.77
C ARG A 152 2.50 14.65 -13.33
N GLY A 153 2.04 13.41 -13.18
CA GLY A 153 1.93 12.72 -11.89
C GLY A 153 0.63 12.96 -11.11
N LYS A 154 -0.30 13.78 -11.62
CA LYS A 154 -1.63 13.93 -10.99
C LYS A 154 -2.43 12.63 -11.15
N ARG A 155 -2.91 12.10 -10.02
CA ARG A 155 -3.74 10.89 -9.99
C ARG A 155 -5.20 11.20 -10.26
N LEU A 156 -5.84 10.37 -11.08
CA LEU A 156 -7.25 10.52 -11.44
C LEU A 156 -8.13 9.86 -10.37
N GLY A 157 -9.09 10.63 -9.83
CA GLY A 157 -10.04 10.11 -8.83
C GLY A 157 -9.41 9.77 -7.49
N GLU A 158 -8.27 10.38 -7.14
CA GLU A 158 -7.64 10.18 -5.84
C GLU A 158 -8.60 10.63 -4.72
N PHE A 159 -8.83 9.71 -3.77
CA PHE A 159 -9.65 9.99 -2.60
C PHE A 159 -8.96 11.01 -1.69
N ARG A 160 -9.64 12.12 -1.40
CA ARG A 160 -9.15 13.18 -0.50
C ARG A 160 -10.09 13.35 0.69
N ASN A 161 -9.60 13.00 1.88
CA ASN A 161 -10.35 13.12 3.13
C ASN A 161 -9.89 14.29 4.01
N TYR A 162 -9.57 15.41 3.42
CA TYR A 162 -9.13 16.62 4.12
C TYR A 162 -9.56 17.86 3.34
N ILE A 163 -9.54 19.02 4.01
CA ILE A 163 -9.72 20.33 3.40
C ILE A 163 -8.34 20.99 3.36
N LEU A 164 -7.83 21.25 2.17
CA LEU A 164 -6.57 21.98 2.00
C LEU A 164 -6.87 23.47 2.24
N VAL A 165 -6.23 24.05 3.26
CA VAL A 165 -6.34 25.49 3.49
C VAL A 165 -5.40 26.18 2.49
N LYS A 166 -5.91 27.18 1.77
CA LYS A 166 -5.09 28.04 0.92
C LYS A 166 -4.73 29.29 1.73
N HIS A 167 -3.48 29.71 1.63
CA HIS A 167 -3.13 31.11 1.86
C HIS A 167 -3.69 31.95 0.72
#